data_AF-A0A1H5KHK0-F1
#
_entry.id   AF-A0A1H5KHK0-F1
#
_cell.length_a   1.000
_cell.length_b   1.000
_cell.length_c   1.000
_cell.angle_alpha   90.00
_cell.angle_beta   90.00
_cell.angle_gamma   90.00
#
_symmetry.space_group_name_H-M   'P 1'
#
loop_
_entity.id
_entity.type
_entity.pdbx_description
1 polymer ?
#
loop_
_entity_poly.entity_id
_entity_poly.type
_entity_poly.pdbx_seq_one_letter_code
_entity_poly.pdbx_strand_id
1 'polypeptide(L)'
;MTTGIHHVTAIAGPAQRNLDFYTRILGLRLVKKTVNFDDPGTYHFYYGDRDGKPGTILTFFPWEDAAPGRVGLGQAEETSFRIPEASIGYWTHRLVEKGVTHEAPRKRFGETVLSFKDPDGMRLALVAVAGAQDEAGFAEGDVPAEHAIRGFSGVTLMLKDPEATGAILTDVFGFKEIGREGSAIRYRASGTKLGDVVDLHGVGDFLGGRMGAGSVHHIAFRAADDAAQAEMAKKLAERHGLHTTEQRDRQYFRSVYFREPGGVLFEIATDAPGFAIDEPVSELGHSLKLPRFLEPRRREIEAVLPKVA
;
A
#
# COMPACT_ATOMS: atom_id res chain seq x y z
N MET A 1 -13.52 -16.00 -4.79
CA MET A 1 -12.31 -15.69 -3.98
C MET A 1 -12.25 -14.18 -3.85
N THR A 2 -11.90 -13.67 -2.68
CA THR A 2 -11.71 -12.23 -2.50
C THR A 2 -10.43 -11.81 -3.21
N THR A 3 -10.52 -10.98 -4.25
CA THR A 3 -9.37 -10.46 -4.99
C THR A 3 -9.19 -8.99 -4.69
N GLY A 4 -7.96 -8.48 -4.72
CA GLY A 4 -7.66 -7.07 -4.42
C GLY A 4 -6.22 -6.88 -3.94
N ILE A 5 -5.87 -5.63 -3.69
CA ILE A 5 -4.61 -5.26 -3.04
C ILE A 5 -4.64 -5.75 -1.59
N HIS A 6 -3.56 -6.40 -1.16
CA HIS A 6 -3.34 -6.77 0.23
C HIS A 6 -2.70 -5.61 0.98
N HIS A 7 -1.56 -5.15 0.49
CA HIS A 7 -0.80 -4.04 1.07
C HIS A 7 0.08 -3.36 0.01
N VAL A 8 0.53 -2.14 0.31
CA VAL A 8 1.54 -1.43 -0.47
C VAL A 8 2.72 -1.15 0.45
N THR A 9 3.95 -1.37 -0.03
CA THR A 9 5.16 -1.10 0.75
C THR A 9 5.99 -0.04 0.06
N ALA A 10 6.39 0.99 0.80
CA ALA A 10 7.17 2.10 0.31
C ALA A 10 8.42 2.35 1.17
N ILE A 11 9.31 3.18 0.65
CA ILE A 11 10.50 3.64 1.36
C ILE A 11 10.24 5.08 1.79
N ALA A 12 10.51 5.36 3.06
CA ALA A 12 10.41 6.69 3.64
C ALA A 12 11.77 7.19 4.10
N GLY A 13 11.85 8.48 4.39
CA GLY A 13 12.95 9.08 5.12
C GLY A 13 12.81 8.85 6.63
N PRO A 14 13.06 9.87 7.47
CA PRO A 14 13.06 9.75 8.93
C PRO A 14 11.80 9.12 9.52
N ALA A 15 11.99 8.17 10.44
CA ALA A 15 10.93 7.34 10.99
C ALA A 15 9.82 8.14 11.70
N GLN A 16 10.20 9.11 12.53
CA GLN A 16 9.22 9.94 13.25
C GLN A 16 8.37 10.79 12.30
N ARG A 17 8.98 11.37 11.26
CA ARG A 17 8.27 12.19 10.27
C ARG A 17 7.25 11.36 9.49
N ASN A 18 7.62 10.13 9.13
CA ASN A 18 6.69 9.18 8.51
C ASN A 18 5.52 8.88 9.47
N LEU A 19 5.83 8.51 10.72
CA LEU A 19 4.82 8.20 11.74
C LEU A 19 3.83 9.35 11.95
N ASP A 20 4.31 10.57 12.12
CA ASP A 20 3.46 11.76 12.32
C ASP A 20 2.55 12.04 11.12
N PHE A 21 3.05 11.87 9.88
CA PHE A 21 2.25 12.09 8.70
C PHE A 21 1.10 11.07 8.59
N TYR A 22 1.42 9.79 8.67
CA TYR A 22 0.41 8.75 8.43
C TYR A 22 -0.58 8.61 9.60
N THR A 23 -0.18 8.90 10.83
CA THR A 23 -1.08 8.82 11.99
C THR A 23 -1.80 10.13 12.31
N ARG A 24 -1.12 11.28 12.31
CA ARG A 24 -1.71 12.56 12.74
C ARG A 24 -2.35 13.33 11.59
N ILE A 25 -1.72 13.32 10.41
CA ILE A 25 -2.27 14.03 9.24
C ILE A 25 -3.35 13.19 8.57
N LEU A 26 -3.03 11.94 8.21
CA LEU A 26 -3.98 11.05 7.53
C LEU A 26 -4.91 10.28 8.48
N GLY A 27 -4.63 10.25 9.78
CA GLY A 27 -5.52 9.58 10.74
C GLY A 27 -5.53 8.05 10.63
N LEU A 28 -4.51 7.44 10.00
CA LEU A 28 -4.41 5.99 9.93
C LEU A 28 -3.92 5.44 11.27
N ARG A 29 -4.31 4.20 11.58
CA ARG A 29 -3.80 3.50 12.75
C ARG A 29 -2.43 2.91 12.43
N LEU A 30 -1.41 3.13 13.28
CA LEU A 30 -0.23 2.28 13.29
C LEU A 30 -0.64 0.91 13.84
N VAL A 31 -0.76 -0.10 12.97
CA VAL A 31 -1.21 -1.45 13.34
C VAL A 31 -0.05 -2.39 13.67
N LYS A 32 1.17 -2.05 13.25
CA LYS A 32 2.36 -2.77 13.67
C LYS A 32 3.61 -1.88 13.62
N LYS A 33 4.41 -2.01 14.66
CA LYS A 33 5.78 -1.51 14.75
C LYS A 33 6.72 -2.70 14.90
N THR A 34 7.44 -3.02 13.83
CA THR A 34 8.40 -4.13 13.79
C THR A 34 9.65 -3.68 13.05
N VAL A 35 10.53 -4.61 12.67
CA VAL A 35 11.73 -4.34 11.86
C VAL A 35 11.62 -5.02 10.51
N ASN A 36 12.42 -4.57 9.55
CA ASN A 36 12.60 -5.33 8.32
C ASN A 36 13.29 -6.66 8.66
N PHE A 37 12.67 -7.78 8.31
CA PHE A 37 13.18 -9.12 8.67
C PHE A 37 14.50 -9.45 7.94
N ASP A 38 14.76 -8.77 6.82
CA ASP A 38 15.98 -8.90 6.03
C ASP A 38 17.07 -7.89 6.47
N ASP A 39 16.67 -6.78 7.12
CA ASP A 39 17.56 -5.75 7.69
C ASP A 39 17.04 -5.24 9.05
N PRO A 40 17.36 -5.94 10.16
CA PRO A 40 16.78 -5.65 11.48
C PRO A 40 17.18 -4.29 12.08
N GLY A 41 18.13 -3.56 11.47
CA GLY A 41 18.47 -2.19 11.88
C GLY A 41 17.47 -1.14 11.38
N THR A 42 16.52 -1.54 10.54
CA THR A 42 15.51 -0.68 9.92
C THR A 42 14.13 -1.03 10.46
N TYR A 43 13.32 -0.02 10.82
CA TYR A 43 11.92 -0.23 11.15
C TYR A 43 11.11 -0.78 9.97
N HIS A 44 10.01 -1.45 10.27
CA HIS A 44 8.94 -1.72 9.32
C HIS A 44 7.62 -1.31 9.98
N PHE A 45 7.09 -0.16 9.55
CA PHE A 45 5.83 0.36 10.04
C PHE A 45 4.68 -0.11 9.15
N TYR A 46 3.57 -0.47 9.78
CA TYR A 46 2.34 -0.86 9.10
C TYR A 46 1.22 0.08 9.57
N TYR A 47 0.62 0.80 8.62
CA TYR A 47 -0.54 1.65 8.85
C TYR A 47 -1.78 1.01 8.21
N GLY A 48 -2.94 1.13 8.83
CA GLY A 48 -4.17 0.57 8.25
C GLY A 48 -5.44 1.03 8.97
N ASP A 49 -6.51 0.24 8.80
CA ASP A 49 -7.74 0.39 9.57
C ASP A 49 -7.54 -0.09 11.03
N ARG A 50 -8.64 -0.17 11.79
CA ARG A 50 -8.59 -0.59 13.19
C ARG A 50 -7.91 -1.96 13.38
N ASP A 51 -8.16 -2.92 12.49
CA ASP A 51 -7.72 -4.30 12.69
C ASP A 51 -6.49 -4.66 11.81
N GLY A 52 -6.05 -3.74 10.94
CA GLY A 52 -5.00 -3.96 9.95
C GLY A 52 -5.43 -4.93 8.85
N LYS A 53 -6.65 -4.77 8.30
CA LYS A 53 -7.21 -5.68 7.30
C LYS A 53 -6.53 -5.55 5.93
N PRO A 54 -6.37 -6.66 5.18
CA PRO A 54 -5.95 -6.60 3.78
C PRO A 54 -6.78 -5.61 2.96
N GLY A 55 -6.12 -4.81 2.13
CA GLY A 55 -6.73 -3.71 1.38
C GLY A 55 -6.73 -2.36 2.11
N THR A 56 -6.21 -2.30 3.33
CA THR A 56 -6.04 -1.05 4.09
C THR A 56 -4.58 -0.71 4.40
N ILE A 57 -3.68 -1.68 4.19
CA ILE A 57 -2.35 -1.68 4.79
C ILE A 57 -1.34 -0.95 3.91
N LEU A 58 -0.85 0.20 4.38
CA LEU A 58 0.30 0.89 3.80
C LEU A 58 1.51 0.70 4.73
N THR A 59 2.62 0.20 4.21
CA THR A 59 3.80 -0.11 5.01
C THR A 59 5.03 0.66 4.56
N PHE A 60 5.95 0.90 5.47
CA PHE A 60 7.16 1.67 5.20
C PHE A 60 8.41 1.03 5.78
N PHE A 61 9.48 1.09 5.00
CA PHE A 61 10.86 1.05 5.47
C PHE A 61 11.38 2.50 5.59
N PRO A 62 11.38 3.11 6.79
CA PRO A 62 11.97 4.43 6.98
C PRO A 62 13.48 4.29 7.10
N TRP A 63 14.18 4.78 6.06
CA TRP A 63 15.63 4.82 5.99
C TRP A 63 16.07 6.26 6.24
N GLU A 64 16.68 6.53 7.40
CA GLU A 64 17.05 7.89 7.84
C GLU A 64 17.86 8.66 6.78
N ASP A 65 18.80 7.98 6.10
CA ASP A 65 19.69 8.57 5.10
C ASP A 65 19.30 8.23 3.64
N ALA A 66 18.05 7.83 3.38
CA ALA A 66 17.64 7.48 2.03
C ALA A 66 17.68 8.67 1.07
N ALA A 67 18.38 8.47 -0.05
CA ALA A 67 18.32 9.41 -1.17
C ALA A 67 16.87 9.50 -1.71
N PRO A 68 16.43 10.68 -2.19
CA PRO A 68 15.10 10.84 -2.78
C PRO A 68 14.89 9.90 -3.98
N GLY A 69 13.76 9.21 -3.97
CA GLY A 69 13.27 8.44 -5.10
C GLY A 69 12.88 9.34 -6.28
N ARG A 70 12.56 8.71 -7.40
CA ARG A 70 11.99 9.38 -8.57
C ARG A 70 10.99 8.45 -9.22
N VAL A 71 9.72 8.81 -9.21
CA VAL A 71 8.68 8.11 -9.96
C VAL A 71 9.04 8.07 -11.44
N GLY A 72 8.88 6.90 -12.06
CA GLY A 72 9.12 6.67 -13.48
C GLY A 72 8.65 5.28 -13.89
N LEU A 73 9.07 4.85 -15.09
CA LEU A 73 8.68 3.53 -15.62
C LEU A 73 9.02 2.39 -14.63
N GLY A 74 8.10 1.44 -14.50
CA GLY A 74 8.25 0.25 -13.66
C GLY A 74 8.06 0.51 -12.17
N GLN A 75 7.30 1.55 -11.82
CA GLN A 75 6.94 1.87 -10.44
C GLN A 75 5.45 2.17 -10.30
N ALA A 76 4.94 2.06 -9.07
CA ALA A 76 3.66 2.66 -8.74
C ALA A 76 3.80 4.20 -8.79
N GLU A 77 2.93 4.83 -9.55
CA GLU A 77 2.85 6.27 -9.71
C GLU A 77 2.17 6.93 -8.53
N GLU A 78 1.06 6.37 -8.06
CA GLU A 78 0.19 6.94 -7.02
C GLU A 78 -0.48 5.82 -6.22
N THR A 79 -0.52 5.97 -4.89
CA THR A 79 -1.35 5.12 -4.01
C THR A 79 -2.56 5.92 -3.55
N SER A 80 -3.75 5.37 -3.75
CA SER A 80 -4.99 6.10 -3.48
C SER A 80 -5.81 5.45 -2.36
N PHE A 81 -6.30 6.29 -1.47
CA PHE A 81 -7.19 5.94 -0.37
C PHE A 81 -8.61 6.38 -0.71
N ARG A 82 -9.61 5.65 -0.22
CA ARG A 82 -11.01 6.02 -0.39
C ARG A 82 -11.59 6.65 0.87
N ILE A 83 -12.40 7.68 0.65
CA ILE A 83 -13.08 8.48 1.66
C ILE A 83 -14.58 8.60 1.32
N PRO A 84 -15.46 8.86 2.29
CA PRO A 84 -16.85 9.20 2.02
C PRO A 84 -16.95 10.41 1.09
N GLU A 85 -17.87 10.37 0.11
CA GLU A 85 -17.97 11.38 -0.94
C GLU A 85 -18.08 12.82 -0.40
N ALA A 86 -18.86 13.01 0.66
CA ALA A 86 -19.05 14.30 1.34
C ALA A 86 -17.78 14.85 2.02
N SER A 87 -16.72 14.04 2.16
CA SER A 87 -15.51 14.41 2.91
C SER A 87 -14.48 15.16 2.08
N ILE A 88 -14.69 15.34 0.77
CA ILE A 88 -13.68 15.99 -0.10
C ILE A 88 -13.36 17.42 0.36
N GLY A 89 -14.37 18.17 0.83
CA GLY A 89 -14.20 19.52 1.37
C GLY A 89 -13.42 19.53 2.68
N TYR A 90 -13.75 18.61 3.60
CA TYR A 90 -13.02 18.42 4.85
C TYR A 90 -11.53 18.14 4.59
N TRP A 91 -11.22 17.20 3.70
CA TRP A 91 -9.84 16.82 3.40
C TRP A 91 -9.06 17.93 2.71
N THR A 92 -9.69 18.64 1.77
CA THR A 92 -9.06 19.82 1.15
C THR A 92 -8.68 20.84 2.22
N HIS A 93 -9.59 21.18 3.13
CA HIS A 93 -9.32 22.12 4.23
C HIS A 93 -8.24 21.60 5.19
N ARG A 94 -8.32 20.32 5.60
CA ARG A 94 -7.35 19.70 6.50
C ARG A 94 -5.93 19.69 5.92
N LEU A 95 -5.78 19.33 4.64
CA LEU A 95 -4.45 19.33 4.01
C LEU A 95 -3.85 20.74 3.99
N VAL A 96 -4.64 21.78 3.73
CA VAL A 96 -4.21 23.18 3.85
C VAL A 96 -3.81 23.51 5.30
N GLU A 97 -4.65 23.19 6.28
CA GLU A 97 -4.39 23.44 7.70
C GLU A 97 -3.10 22.77 8.19
N LYS A 98 -2.82 21.55 7.71
CA LYS A 98 -1.61 20.79 8.05
C LYS A 98 -0.40 21.13 7.17
N GLY A 99 -0.51 22.10 6.26
CA GLY A 99 0.59 22.54 5.40
C GLY A 99 0.98 21.52 4.32
N VAL A 100 0.09 20.60 3.94
CA VAL A 100 0.33 19.60 2.90
C VAL A 100 -0.07 20.18 1.55
N THR A 101 0.90 20.26 0.63
CA THR A 101 0.63 20.69 -0.74
C THR A 101 -0.21 19.64 -1.46
N HIS A 102 -1.32 20.07 -2.05
CA HIS A 102 -2.23 19.23 -2.81
C HIS A 102 -2.62 19.89 -4.12
N GLU A 103 -3.09 19.10 -5.07
CA GLU A 103 -3.65 19.56 -6.32
C GLU A 103 -5.13 19.95 -6.15
N ALA A 104 -5.70 20.68 -7.10
CA ALA A 104 -7.14 20.92 -7.09
C ALA A 104 -7.90 19.59 -7.29
N PRO A 105 -9.04 19.36 -6.61
CA PRO A 105 -9.87 18.19 -6.86
C PRO A 105 -10.25 18.07 -8.35
N ARG A 106 -10.05 16.89 -8.93
CA ARG A 106 -10.39 16.61 -10.34
C ARG A 106 -11.22 15.35 -10.47
N LYS A 107 -11.84 15.15 -11.64
CA LYS A 107 -12.51 13.89 -11.97
C LYS A 107 -11.53 12.91 -12.62
N ARG A 108 -11.58 11.64 -12.21
CA ARG A 108 -10.90 10.49 -12.84
C ARG A 108 -11.86 9.31 -12.78
N PHE A 109 -12.22 8.74 -13.93
CA PHE A 109 -13.24 7.68 -14.06
C PHE A 109 -14.56 8.02 -13.34
N GLY A 110 -14.99 9.29 -13.43
CA GLY A 110 -16.20 9.81 -12.79
C GLY A 110 -16.09 10.13 -11.29
N GLU A 111 -15.03 9.67 -10.62
CA GLU A 111 -14.80 9.87 -9.18
C GLU A 111 -14.04 11.19 -8.93
N THR A 112 -14.35 11.89 -7.84
CA THR A 112 -13.58 13.08 -7.44
C THR A 112 -12.33 12.65 -6.70
N VAL A 113 -11.17 13.11 -7.16
CA VAL A 113 -9.85 12.73 -6.65
C VAL A 113 -9.09 13.98 -6.20
N LEU A 114 -8.57 13.94 -4.99
CA LEU A 114 -7.66 14.95 -4.41
C LEU A 114 -6.26 14.34 -4.28
N SER A 115 -5.36 14.67 -5.21
CA SER A 115 -3.96 14.21 -5.20
C SER A 115 -3.08 15.14 -4.37
N PHE A 116 -2.09 14.56 -3.68
CA PHE A 116 -1.13 15.26 -2.83
C PHE A 116 0.15 14.43 -2.70
N LYS A 117 1.12 14.93 -1.92
CA LYS A 117 2.35 14.19 -1.63
C LYS A 117 2.59 14.08 -0.14
N ASP A 118 3.20 12.99 0.27
CA ASP A 118 3.78 12.86 1.61
C ASP A 118 5.10 13.67 1.73
N PRO A 119 5.70 13.76 2.94
CA PRO A 119 6.91 14.55 3.16
C PRO A 119 8.14 14.07 2.40
N ASP A 120 8.14 12.81 1.94
CA ASP A 120 9.23 12.21 1.17
C ASP A 120 8.96 12.25 -0.36
N GLY A 121 7.79 12.76 -0.76
CA GLY A 121 7.39 12.96 -2.15
C GLY A 121 6.59 11.80 -2.75
N MET A 122 6.20 10.81 -1.96
CA MET A 122 5.28 9.75 -2.40
C MET A 122 3.96 10.36 -2.81
N ARG A 123 3.50 10.06 -4.03
CA ARG A 123 2.21 10.56 -4.52
C ARG A 123 1.08 9.74 -3.92
N LEU A 124 0.15 10.46 -3.31
CA LEU A 124 -1.03 9.91 -2.68
C LEU A 124 -2.28 10.59 -3.23
N ALA A 125 -3.42 9.92 -3.12
CA ALA A 125 -4.69 10.54 -3.44
C ALA A 125 -5.81 10.11 -2.49
N LEU A 126 -6.80 10.98 -2.31
CA LEU A 126 -8.08 10.68 -1.68
C LEU A 126 -9.17 10.65 -2.75
N VAL A 127 -9.84 9.51 -2.87
CA VAL A 127 -10.93 9.26 -3.81
C VAL A 127 -12.25 9.34 -3.06
N ALA A 128 -13.09 10.29 -3.44
CA ALA A 128 -14.45 10.47 -2.93
C ALA A 128 -15.36 9.39 -3.52
N VAL A 129 -15.79 8.43 -2.69
CA VAL A 129 -16.58 7.28 -3.13
C VAL A 129 -17.98 7.34 -2.52
N ALA A 130 -19.00 7.27 -3.38
CA ALA A 130 -20.39 7.17 -2.96
C ALA A 130 -20.62 5.86 -2.16
N GLY A 131 -21.35 5.94 -1.04
CA GLY A 131 -21.62 4.80 -0.16
C GLY A 131 -20.49 4.47 0.83
N ALA A 132 -19.32 5.12 0.74
CA ALA A 132 -18.22 4.86 1.68
C ALA A 132 -18.49 5.42 3.10
N GLN A 133 -19.54 6.23 3.30
CA GLN A 133 -19.98 6.65 4.63
C GLN A 133 -20.45 5.48 5.50
N ASP A 134 -20.95 4.41 4.89
CA ASP A 134 -21.46 3.21 5.57
C ASP A 134 -20.34 2.20 5.91
N GLU A 135 -19.11 2.51 5.50
CA GLU A 135 -17.93 1.68 5.75
C GLU A 135 -17.21 2.13 7.02
N ALA A 136 -16.62 1.18 7.75
CA ALA A 136 -15.87 1.49 8.95
C ALA A 136 -14.59 2.28 8.62
N GLY A 137 -14.39 3.41 9.30
CA GLY A 137 -13.11 4.11 9.38
C GLY A 137 -12.49 3.96 10.76
N PHE A 138 -11.21 4.27 10.89
CA PHE A 138 -10.58 4.38 12.21
C PHE A 138 -11.03 5.66 12.91
N ALA A 139 -11.67 5.52 14.06
CA ALA A 139 -12.38 6.60 14.75
C ALA A 139 -11.62 7.18 15.96
N GLU A 140 -10.50 6.57 16.35
CA GLU A 140 -9.72 6.96 17.54
C GLU A 140 -8.53 7.87 17.20
N GLY A 141 -8.38 8.28 15.94
CA GLY A 141 -7.32 9.18 15.48
C GLY A 141 -7.75 10.66 15.43
N ASP A 142 -6.85 11.51 14.91
CA ASP A 142 -7.05 12.96 14.78
C ASP A 142 -8.05 13.38 13.67
N VAL A 143 -8.68 12.41 13.02
CA VAL A 143 -9.66 12.61 11.93
C VAL A 143 -11.02 12.10 12.41
N PRO A 144 -12.09 12.92 12.38
CA PRO A 144 -13.44 12.47 12.73
C PRO A 144 -13.87 11.26 11.92
N ALA A 145 -14.58 10.32 12.57
CA ALA A 145 -14.97 9.04 11.97
C ALA A 145 -15.76 9.18 10.66
N GLU A 146 -16.58 10.22 10.52
CA GLU A 146 -17.34 10.55 9.31
C GLU A 146 -16.48 10.97 8.12
N HIS A 147 -15.21 11.35 8.36
CA HIS A 147 -14.26 11.75 7.34
C HIS A 147 -13.06 10.80 7.20
N ALA A 148 -12.92 9.84 8.11
CA ALA A 148 -11.77 8.93 8.14
C ALA A 148 -11.61 8.12 6.83
N ILE A 149 -10.37 7.86 6.46
CA ILE A 149 -10.01 6.94 5.37
C ILE A 149 -10.58 5.55 5.68
N ARG A 150 -11.16 4.90 4.67
CA ARG A 150 -11.74 3.54 4.79
C ARG A 150 -10.77 2.42 4.43
N GLY A 151 -9.70 2.76 3.72
CA GLY A 151 -8.72 1.83 3.16
C GLY A 151 -8.29 2.29 1.78
N PHE A 152 -7.61 1.43 1.02
CA PHE A 152 -7.24 1.75 -0.35
C PHE A 152 -8.48 1.88 -1.23
N SER A 153 -8.47 2.88 -2.10
CA SER A 153 -9.21 2.80 -3.36
C SER A 153 -8.44 1.91 -4.33
N GLY A 154 -7.14 2.17 -4.50
CA GLY A 154 -6.33 1.45 -5.47
C GLY A 154 -4.93 2.02 -5.65
N VAL A 155 -4.24 1.55 -6.68
CA VAL A 155 -2.92 2.06 -7.10
C VAL A 155 -2.92 2.40 -8.59
N THR A 156 -2.09 3.35 -8.99
CA THR A 156 -1.79 3.64 -10.40
C THR A 156 -0.36 3.22 -10.71
N LEU A 157 -0.13 2.50 -11.82
CA LEU A 157 1.19 2.06 -12.27
C LEU A 157 1.64 2.85 -13.50
N MET A 158 2.86 3.35 -13.51
CA MET A 158 3.45 4.02 -14.67
C MET A 158 4.27 3.03 -15.49
N LEU A 159 3.77 2.69 -16.68
CA LEU A 159 4.29 1.61 -17.52
C LEU A 159 4.63 2.10 -18.92
N LYS A 160 5.60 1.45 -19.56
CA LYS A 160 5.90 1.71 -20.97
C LYS A 160 4.76 1.23 -21.86
N ASP A 161 4.37 -0.03 -21.64
CA ASP A 161 3.26 -0.72 -22.29
C ASP A 161 2.46 -1.46 -21.19
N PRO A 162 1.15 -1.17 -21.03
CA PRO A 162 0.35 -1.75 -19.96
C PRO A 162 -0.19 -3.16 -20.26
N GLU A 163 -0.14 -3.64 -21.51
CA GLU A 163 -0.92 -4.83 -21.92
C GLU A 163 -0.47 -6.13 -21.21
N ALA A 164 0.84 -6.36 -21.09
CA ALA A 164 1.36 -7.55 -20.41
C ALA A 164 1.04 -7.55 -18.91
N THR A 165 1.08 -6.37 -18.27
CA THR A 165 0.68 -6.22 -16.86
C THR A 165 -0.83 -6.44 -16.70
N GLY A 166 -1.65 -5.93 -17.62
CA GLY A 166 -3.10 -6.13 -17.65
C GLY A 166 -3.50 -7.60 -17.80
N ALA A 167 -2.75 -8.37 -18.61
CA ALA A 167 -2.94 -9.81 -18.74
C ALA A 167 -2.73 -10.54 -17.40
N ILE A 168 -1.66 -10.21 -16.65
CA ILE A 168 -1.41 -10.78 -15.32
C ILE A 168 -2.51 -10.39 -14.33
N LEU A 169 -2.95 -9.12 -14.31
CA LEU A 169 -4.05 -8.67 -13.47
C LEU A 169 -5.33 -9.49 -13.71
N THR A 170 -5.60 -9.83 -14.97
CA THR A 170 -6.79 -10.59 -15.36
C THR A 170 -6.66 -12.08 -15.09
N ASP A 171 -5.61 -12.71 -15.61
CA ASP A 171 -5.46 -14.17 -15.64
C ASP A 171 -5.07 -14.76 -14.28
N VAL A 172 -4.25 -14.02 -13.53
CA VAL A 172 -3.69 -14.47 -12.25
C VAL A 172 -4.52 -13.93 -11.09
N PHE A 173 -4.78 -12.62 -11.09
CA PHE A 173 -5.42 -11.94 -9.96
C PHE A 173 -6.93 -11.76 -10.11
N GLY A 174 -7.51 -12.07 -11.27
CA GLY A 174 -8.96 -12.03 -11.49
C GLY A 174 -9.56 -10.62 -11.50
N PHE A 175 -8.74 -9.58 -11.73
CA PHE A 175 -9.24 -8.25 -12.03
C PHE A 175 -9.87 -8.21 -13.42
N LYS A 176 -10.74 -7.24 -13.67
CA LYS A 176 -11.36 -7.03 -14.98
C LYS A 176 -11.14 -5.60 -15.44
N GLU A 177 -10.79 -5.42 -16.71
CA GLU A 177 -10.83 -4.09 -17.31
C GLU A 177 -12.28 -3.56 -17.26
N ILE A 178 -12.46 -2.34 -16.76
CA ILE A 178 -13.78 -1.70 -16.63
C ILE A 178 -13.87 -0.36 -17.36
N GLY A 179 -12.77 0.16 -17.88
CA GLY A 179 -12.77 1.40 -18.65
C GLY A 179 -11.39 1.90 -19.02
N ARG A 180 -11.36 2.84 -19.95
CA ARG A 180 -10.15 3.57 -20.37
C ARG A 180 -10.44 5.07 -20.40
N GLU A 181 -9.50 5.88 -19.90
CA GLU A 181 -9.53 7.33 -19.97
C GLU A 181 -8.15 7.83 -20.43
N GLY A 182 -8.07 8.37 -21.64
CA GLY A 182 -6.78 8.72 -22.25
C GLY A 182 -5.86 7.51 -22.36
N SER A 183 -4.67 7.60 -21.77
CA SER A 183 -3.66 6.54 -21.69
C SER A 183 -3.81 5.62 -20.46
N ALA A 184 -4.80 5.87 -19.60
CA ALA A 184 -5.05 5.07 -18.41
C ALA A 184 -6.10 3.98 -18.68
N ILE A 185 -5.81 2.75 -18.25
CA ILE A 185 -6.71 1.59 -18.30
C ILE A 185 -7.05 1.21 -16.86
N ARG A 186 -8.33 1.17 -16.51
CA ARG A 186 -8.77 0.82 -15.16
C ARG A 186 -9.19 -0.64 -15.06
N TYR A 187 -8.55 -1.35 -14.13
CA TYR A 187 -8.91 -2.70 -13.72
C TYR A 187 -9.58 -2.68 -12.36
N ARG A 188 -10.60 -3.52 -12.18
CA ARG A 188 -11.32 -3.69 -10.92
C ARG A 188 -11.43 -5.16 -10.51
N ALA A 189 -11.10 -5.44 -9.25
CA ALA A 189 -11.29 -6.73 -8.60
C ALA A 189 -12.75 -6.93 -8.18
N SER A 190 -13.10 -8.16 -7.79
CA SER A 190 -14.44 -8.48 -7.29
C SER A 190 -14.37 -9.14 -5.91
N GLY A 191 -15.43 -9.01 -5.12
CA GLY A 191 -15.50 -9.61 -3.79
C GLY A 191 -14.90 -8.76 -2.66
N THR A 192 -14.32 -7.59 -2.96
CA THR A 192 -13.94 -6.56 -1.98
C THR A 192 -14.27 -5.17 -2.53
N LYS A 193 -14.44 -4.19 -1.63
CA LYS A 193 -14.45 -2.76 -1.98
C LYS A 193 -13.15 -2.05 -1.60
N LEU A 194 -12.27 -2.72 -0.87
CA LEU A 194 -11.01 -2.16 -0.36
C LEU A 194 -9.86 -2.63 -1.26
N GLY A 195 -9.12 -1.68 -1.84
CA GLY A 195 -8.02 -1.95 -2.75
C GLY A 195 -8.45 -2.72 -4.00
N ASP A 196 -9.64 -2.42 -4.52
CA ASP A 196 -10.22 -3.13 -5.66
C ASP A 196 -9.81 -2.52 -7.01
N VAL A 197 -9.19 -1.34 -7.06
CA VAL A 197 -8.79 -0.68 -8.31
C VAL A 197 -7.28 -0.78 -8.57
N VAL A 198 -6.91 -1.10 -9.80
CA VAL A 198 -5.56 -0.90 -10.35
C VAL A 198 -5.69 -0.13 -11.66
N ASP A 199 -5.12 1.06 -11.71
CA ASP A 199 -5.02 1.84 -12.95
C ASP A 199 -3.64 1.59 -13.59
N LEU A 200 -3.62 1.23 -14.87
CA LEU A 200 -2.40 1.11 -15.66
C LEU A 200 -2.26 2.34 -16.56
N HIS A 201 -1.22 3.13 -16.35
CA HIS A 201 -0.93 4.32 -17.12
C HIS A 201 0.21 4.06 -18.10
N GLY A 202 -0.13 3.86 -19.38
CA GLY A 202 0.83 3.63 -20.45
C GLY A 202 1.42 4.95 -20.98
N VAL A 203 2.70 5.21 -20.75
CA VAL A 203 3.34 6.50 -21.09
C VAL A 203 4.35 6.41 -22.24
N GLY A 204 4.56 5.21 -22.81
CA GLY A 204 5.57 5.00 -23.84
C GLY A 204 6.99 5.18 -23.32
N ASP A 205 7.88 5.77 -24.13
CA ASP A 205 9.26 6.02 -23.73
C ASP A 205 9.35 7.16 -22.71
N PHE A 206 9.84 6.81 -21.52
CA PHE A 206 10.04 7.74 -20.42
C PHE A 206 11.24 7.32 -19.56
N LEU A 207 11.65 8.16 -18.62
CA LEU A 207 12.74 7.81 -17.70
C LEU A 207 12.30 6.68 -16.76
N GLY A 208 13.22 5.73 -16.55
CA GLY A 208 13.06 4.71 -15.52
C GLY A 208 12.93 5.31 -14.13
N GLY A 209 12.08 4.68 -13.32
CA GLY A 209 11.96 4.99 -11.91
C GLY A 209 13.28 4.79 -11.16
N ARG A 210 13.49 5.57 -10.09
CA ARG A 210 14.60 5.39 -9.15
C ARG A 210 14.02 5.14 -7.77
N MET A 211 14.39 4.02 -7.17
CA MET A 211 14.02 3.69 -5.80
C MET A 211 14.74 4.61 -4.80
N GLY A 212 14.06 4.97 -3.73
CA GLY A 212 14.52 5.89 -2.68
C GLY A 212 13.36 6.38 -1.81
N ALA A 213 13.62 7.33 -0.92
CA ALA A 213 12.56 7.94 -0.09
C ALA A 213 11.43 8.49 -0.98
N GLY A 214 10.19 8.19 -0.62
CA GLY A 214 8.99 8.57 -1.38
C GLY A 214 8.63 7.64 -2.54
N SER A 215 9.34 6.51 -2.72
CA SER A 215 9.01 5.53 -3.77
C SER A 215 8.33 4.29 -3.21
N VAL A 216 7.40 3.72 -3.98
CA VAL A 216 6.81 2.41 -3.69
C VAL A 216 7.80 1.32 -4.08
N HIS A 217 8.11 0.44 -3.13
CA HIS A 217 8.98 -0.71 -3.33
C HIS A 217 8.22 -1.87 -3.99
N HIS A 218 7.01 -2.19 -3.51
CA HIS A 218 6.19 -3.26 -4.08
C HIS A 218 4.70 -3.10 -3.76
N ILE A 219 3.88 -3.82 -4.51
CA ILE A 219 2.43 -3.94 -4.31
C ILE A 219 2.11 -5.41 -4.13
N ALA A 220 1.40 -5.74 -3.03
CA ALA A 220 0.96 -7.08 -2.74
C ALA A 220 -0.51 -7.29 -3.11
N PHE A 221 -0.82 -8.43 -3.71
CA PHE A 221 -2.16 -8.89 -4.03
C PHE A 221 -2.58 -10.02 -3.12
N ARG A 222 -3.89 -10.07 -2.81
CA ARG A 222 -4.45 -11.01 -1.85
C ARG A 222 -4.52 -12.43 -2.40
N ALA A 223 -4.04 -13.38 -1.61
CA ALA A 223 -4.41 -14.78 -1.69
C ALA A 223 -5.20 -15.16 -0.43
N ALA A 224 -6.25 -15.96 -0.59
CA ALA A 224 -7.06 -16.39 0.56
C ALA A 224 -6.24 -17.25 1.55
N ASP A 225 -5.37 -18.10 1.02
CA ASP A 225 -4.53 -19.05 1.75
C ASP A 225 -3.33 -19.48 0.87
N ASP A 226 -2.54 -20.46 1.35
CA ASP A 226 -1.39 -20.97 0.60
C ASP A 226 -1.78 -21.67 -0.70
N ALA A 227 -2.92 -22.36 -0.72
CA ALA A 227 -3.36 -23.08 -1.90
C ALA A 227 -3.70 -22.09 -3.01
N ALA A 228 -4.38 -20.99 -2.67
CA ALA A 228 -4.64 -19.88 -3.60
C ALA A 228 -3.34 -19.22 -4.06
N GLN A 229 -2.38 -18.97 -3.16
CA GLN A 229 -1.09 -18.39 -3.52
C GLN A 229 -0.29 -19.30 -4.47
N ALA A 230 -0.25 -20.60 -4.18
CA ALA A 230 0.42 -21.60 -5.01
C ALA A 230 -0.23 -21.73 -6.40
N GLU A 231 -1.56 -21.68 -6.48
CA GLU A 231 -2.28 -21.69 -7.75
C GLU A 231 -2.00 -20.43 -8.59
N MET A 232 -1.91 -19.25 -7.96
CA MET A 232 -1.51 -18.03 -8.65
C MET A 232 -0.06 -18.10 -9.16
N ALA A 233 0.87 -18.59 -8.34
CA ALA A 233 2.26 -18.79 -8.73
C ALA A 233 2.39 -19.80 -9.90
N LYS A 234 1.59 -20.86 -9.89
CA LYS A 234 1.51 -21.83 -10.99
C LYS A 234 1.01 -21.17 -12.28
N LYS A 235 -0.08 -20.39 -12.22
CA LYS A 235 -0.59 -19.65 -13.38
C LYS A 235 0.43 -18.68 -13.96
N LEU A 236 1.20 -17.99 -13.11
CA LEU A 236 2.30 -17.12 -13.55
C LEU A 236 3.35 -17.89 -14.35
N ALA A 237 3.79 -19.04 -13.84
CA ALA A 237 4.78 -19.87 -14.50
C ALA A 237 4.26 -20.45 -15.83
N GLU A 238 3.06 -21.03 -15.83
CA GLU A 238 2.51 -21.75 -16.98
C GLU A 238 2.04 -20.81 -18.10
N ARG A 239 1.49 -19.64 -17.77
CA ARG A 239 0.85 -18.75 -18.76
C ARG A 239 1.67 -17.52 -19.13
N HIS A 240 2.55 -17.08 -18.23
CA HIS A 240 3.34 -15.86 -18.42
C HIS A 240 4.85 -16.12 -18.38
N GLY A 241 5.31 -17.36 -18.10
CA GLY A 241 6.73 -17.69 -18.00
C GLY A 241 7.45 -17.00 -16.85
N LEU A 242 6.72 -16.54 -15.83
CA LEU A 242 7.25 -15.82 -14.69
C LEU A 242 7.32 -16.74 -13.46
N HIS A 243 8.48 -16.76 -12.80
CA HIS A 243 8.68 -17.52 -11.58
C HIS A 243 8.71 -16.59 -10.37
N THR A 244 8.11 -17.04 -9.28
CA THR A 244 8.15 -16.33 -8.01
C THR A 244 9.36 -16.76 -7.18
N THR A 245 9.67 -16.01 -6.13
CA THR A 245 10.54 -16.49 -5.04
C THR A 245 9.93 -17.71 -4.35
N GLU A 246 10.72 -18.38 -3.51
CA GLU A 246 10.17 -19.27 -2.48
C GLU A 246 9.20 -18.51 -1.57
N GLN A 247 8.26 -19.25 -0.96
CA GLN A 247 7.34 -18.68 0.02
C GLN A 247 8.11 -18.27 1.27
N ARG A 248 7.91 -17.03 1.70
CA ARG A 248 8.54 -16.46 2.89
C ARG A 248 7.48 -16.24 3.97
N ASP A 249 7.77 -16.68 5.19
CA ASP A 249 6.96 -16.36 6.36
C ASP A 249 7.31 -14.96 6.88
N ARG A 250 6.33 -14.06 6.86
CA ARG A 250 6.45 -12.67 7.32
C ARG A 250 5.74 -12.45 8.66
N GLN A 251 5.50 -13.52 9.42
CA GLN A 251 4.78 -13.56 10.71
C GLN A 251 3.28 -13.27 10.57
N TYR A 252 2.91 -12.17 9.90
CA TYR A 252 1.54 -11.68 9.76
C TYR A 252 0.84 -12.22 8.52
N PHE A 253 1.62 -12.69 7.55
CA PHE A 253 1.20 -13.28 6.29
C PHE A 253 2.37 -14.06 5.69
N ARG A 254 2.09 -14.86 4.66
CA ARG A 254 3.13 -15.53 3.85
C ARG A 254 3.09 -15.01 2.44
N SER A 255 4.26 -14.93 1.83
CA SER A 255 4.43 -14.17 0.59
C SER A 255 5.36 -14.81 -0.40
N VAL A 256 5.03 -14.64 -1.68
CA VAL A 256 5.93 -14.86 -2.82
C VAL A 256 6.04 -13.58 -3.64
N TYR A 257 7.20 -13.33 -4.22
CA TYR A 257 7.49 -12.10 -4.97
C TYR A 257 7.87 -12.42 -6.42
N PHE A 258 7.51 -11.54 -7.35
CA PHE A 258 7.98 -11.59 -8.74
C PHE A 258 7.97 -10.20 -9.36
N ARG A 259 8.84 -9.96 -10.33
CA ARG A 259 8.84 -8.72 -11.10
C ARG A 259 7.95 -8.91 -12.32
N GLU A 260 6.93 -8.06 -12.47
CA GLU A 260 6.04 -8.12 -13.64
C GLU A 260 6.71 -7.48 -14.87
N PRO A 261 6.25 -7.74 -16.11
CA PRO A 261 6.92 -7.34 -17.34
C PRO A 261 7.15 -5.83 -17.48
N GLY A 262 6.30 -5.00 -16.89
CA GLY A 262 6.43 -3.55 -16.82
C GLY A 262 7.49 -3.05 -15.84
N GLY A 263 8.08 -3.93 -15.03
CA GLY A 263 9.19 -3.65 -14.10
C GLY A 263 8.78 -3.51 -12.63
N VAL A 264 7.49 -3.42 -12.32
CA VAL A 264 7.00 -3.27 -10.93
C VAL A 264 7.26 -4.57 -10.15
N LEU A 265 7.64 -4.46 -8.88
CA LEU A 265 7.73 -5.63 -8.01
C LEU A 265 6.34 -5.95 -7.44
N PHE A 266 5.80 -7.10 -7.82
CA PHE A 266 4.56 -7.63 -7.27
C PHE A 266 4.82 -8.69 -6.21
N GLU A 267 3.90 -8.76 -5.27
CA GLU A 267 3.84 -9.76 -4.23
C GLU A 267 2.46 -10.43 -4.24
N ILE A 268 2.41 -11.70 -3.87
CA ILE A 268 1.17 -12.40 -3.55
C ILE A 268 1.24 -12.73 -2.07
N ALA A 269 0.33 -12.19 -1.27
CA ALA A 269 0.34 -12.30 0.19
C ALA A 269 -0.96 -12.96 0.70
N THR A 270 -0.83 -13.91 1.63
CA THR A 270 -1.98 -14.57 2.25
C THR A 270 -2.70 -13.63 3.24
N ASP A 271 -4.03 -13.62 3.23
CA ASP A 271 -4.83 -12.77 4.16
C ASP A 271 -4.60 -13.10 5.65
N ALA A 272 -4.27 -14.35 5.96
CA ALA A 272 -4.04 -14.86 7.31
C ALA A 272 -2.53 -15.03 7.61
N PRO A 273 -2.11 -14.99 8.90
CA PRO A 273 -2.93 -14.88 10.12
C PRO A 273 -3.37 -13.46 10.52
N GLY A 274 -2.77 -12.41 9.95
CA GLY A 274 -3.03 -11.01 10.31
C GLY A 274 -2.25 -10.52 11.53
N PHE A 275 -2.40 -9.24 11.86
CA PHE A 275 -1.57 -8.56 12.89
C PHE A 275 -1.93 -8.90 14.33
N ALA A 276 -3.10 -9.50 14.57
CA ALA A 276 -3.56 -9.87 15.91
C ALA A 276 -2.94 -11.18 16.43
N ILE A 277 -2.04 -11.79 15.66
CA ILE A 277 -1.38 -13.06 16.01
C ILE A 277 -0.42 -12.93 17.21
N ASP A 278 0.17 -11.74 17.43
CA ASP A 278 1.18 -11.49 18.46
C ASP A 278 0.90 -10.23 19.33
N GLU A 279 -0.25 -9.59 19.11
CA GLU A 279 -0.76 -8.44 19.86
C GLU A 279 -2.29 -8.44 19.85
N PRO A 280 -2.98 -8.17 20.98
CA PRO A 280 -4.42 -7.96 20.94
C PRO A 280 -4.77 -6.70 20.15
N VAL A 281 -5.97 -6.65 19.54
CA VAL A 281 -6.41 -5.53 18.68
C VAL A 281 -6.33 -4.18 19.39
N SER A 282 -6.52 -4.11 20.71
CA SER A 282 -6.41 -2.86 21.48
C SER A 282 -4.97 -2.32 21.60
N GLU A 283 -3.96 -3.16 21.41
CA GLU A 283 -2.54 -2.82 21.62
C GLU A 283 -1.71 -2.78 20.33
N LEU A 284 -2.34 -3.02 19.17
CA LEU A 284 -1.65 -3.03 17.88
C LEU A 284 -0.84 -1.75 17.67
N GLY A 285 0.45 -1.93 17.33
CA GLY A 285 1.38 -0.86 16.98
C GLY A 285 2.02 -0.13 18.16
N HIS A 286 1.61 -0.39 19.41
CA HIS A 286 2.17 0.29 20.58
C HIS A 286 3.62 -0.16 20.85
N SER A 287 3.86 -1.46 20.86
CA SER A 287 5.17 -2.05 21.22
C SER A 287 5.99 -2.43 19.98
N LEU A 288 7.31 -2.47 20.12
CA LEU A 288 8.18 -3.07 19.10
C LEU A 288 8.04 -4.59 19.13
N LYS A 289 7.45 -5.15 18.08
CA LYS A 289 7.38 -6.60 17.86
C LYS A 289 8.59 -7.07 17.06
N LEU A 290 9.11 -8.24 17.39
CA LEU A 290 10.17 -8.90 16.64
C LEU A 290 9.71 -10.33 16.33
N PRO A 291 10.03 -10.88 15.15
CA PRO A 291 9.82 -12.29 14.89
C PRO A 291 10.68 -13.12 15.85
N ARG A 292 10.24 -14.34 16.15
CA ARG A 292 10.86 -15.21 17.19
C ARG A 292 12.38 -15.36 17.03
N PHE A 293 12.88 -15.40 15.79
CA PHE A 293 14.31 -15.57 15.51
C PHE A 293 15.15 -14.31 15.78
N LEU A 294 14.53 -13.13 15.89
CA LEU A 294 15.21 -11.86 16.23
C LEU A 294 15.10 -11.48 17.71
N GLU A 295 14.17 -12.06 18.46
CA GLU A 295 14.00 -11.78 19.90
C GLU A 295 15.29 -11.92 20.73
N PRO A 296 16.18 -12.92 20.51
CA PRO A 296 17.45 -12.98 21.24
C PRO A 296 18.34 -11.75 21.05
N ARG A 297 18.13 -10.99 19.98
CA ARG A 297 18.89 -9.78 19.61
C ARG A 297 18.15 -8.47 19.89
N ARG A 298 17.03 -8.51 20.62
CA ARG A 298 16.18 -7.33 20.89
C ARG A 298 16.95 -6.11 21.37
N ARG A 299 17.83 -6.29 22.37
CA ARG A 299 18.61 -5.18 22.94
C ARG A 299 19.54 -4.53 21.92
N GLU A 300 20.15 -5.31 21.03
CA GLU A 300 21.01 -4.79 19.96
C GLU A 300 20.20 -4.01 18.94
N ILE A 301 19.03 -4.55 18.55
CA ILE A 301 18.12 -3.95 17.58
C ILE A 301 17.57 -2.62 18.12
N GLU A 302 17.03 -2.61 19.35
CA GLU A 302 16.49 -1.40 19.98
C GLU A 302 17.55 -0.31 20.18
N ALA A 303 18.82 -0.67 20.31
CA ALA A 303 19.91 0.30 20.47
C ALA A 303 20.27 1.04 19.18
N VAL A 304 20.01 0.46 18.01
CA VAL A 304 20.33 1.06 16.70
C VAL A 304 19.13 1.70 16.01
N LEU A 305 17.91 1.33 16.41
CA LEU A 305 16.69 1.90 15.83
C LEU A 305 16.55 3.39 16.21
N PRO A 306 16.11 4.24 15.27
CA PRO A 306 15.77 5.62 15.57
C PRO A 306 14.74 5.72 16.70
N LYS A 307 14.83 6.76 17.53
CA LYS A 307 13.79 6.98 18.56
C LYS A 307 12.54 7.53 17.90
N VAL A 308 11.42 6.85 18.12
CA VAL A 308 10.07 7.33 17.77
C VAL A 308 9.23 7.50 19.04
N ALA A 309 8.37 8.51 19.03
CA ALA A 309 7.47 8.87 20.13
C ALA A 309 6.34 7.86 20.34
#